data_AF-A0AA88YT23-F1
#
_entry.id   AF-A0AA88YT23-F1
#
_cell.length_a   1.000
_cell.length_b   1.000
_cell.length_c   1.000
_cell.angle_alpha   90.00
_cell.angle_beta   90.00
_cell.angle_gamma   90.00
#
_symmetry.space_group_name_H-M   'P 1'
#
loop_
_entity.id
_entity.type
_entity.pdbx_description
1 polymer ?
#
loop_
_entity_poly.entity_id
_entity_poly.type
_entity_poly.pdbx_seq_one_letter_code
_entity_poly.pdbx_strand_id
1 'polypeptide(L)'
;SKSLSMRFLGTVFFLIALLIKGAQGHGRLIEPPARSTMWRYGFNTPQNYNDNQLYCGGFSTQWGKNGGKCGICGDNYSGPREHEAGGKYATGTISRNYTMGESIRVRVDVTANHKGWFEFRICPNNDVATAPDLSCFDQYLLEDSDGTTRFHIDFEVGIKEFTLILPAGLTCTQCIVQWKYNTGNSWGRDPETGEGCTGCGPQEQFYGCSDVAIRAANSFPEKTTSKTTAKPTTTTTAKPTTTTTQQTTTTQRPTTTTRQTTTTVRPTTTTVRPTTTTQQPTTTTTLPTTTTIRPTTTTTRPTTTTTTKATTTMGNGSNNLQRMHLCRGAGAYRAVPGMTWWCKINCHRGFCPRSHCACT
;
A
#
# COMPACT_ATOMS: atom_id res chain seq x y z
N SER A 1 -40.54 15.78 32.85
CA SER A 1 -40.10 14.40 32.56
C SER A 1 -39.65 14.21 31.11
N LYS A 2 -40.46 14.50 30.07
CA LYS A 2 -40.10 14.29 28.64
C LYS A 2 -38.93 15.14 28.10
N SER A 3 -38.76 16.38 28.58
CA SER A 3 -37.68 17.31 28.14
C SER A 3 -36.27 16.86 28.57
N LEU A 4 -36.15 16.17 29.70
CA LEU A 4 -34.85 15.70 30.22
C LEU A 4 -34.31 14.51 29.41
N SER A 5 -35.21 13.64 28.94
CA SER A 5 -34.88 12.46 28.10
C SER A 5 -34.38 12.84 26.71
N MET A 6 -34.95 13.88 26.10
CA MET A 6 -34.57 14.31 24.74
C MET A 6 -33.22 15.04 24.71
N ARG A 7 -32.90 15.80 25.78
CA ARG A 7 -31.57 16.41 25.97
C ARG A 7 -30.51 15.34 26.21
N PHE A 8 -30.80 14.30 27.00
CA PHE A 8 -29.86 13.20 27.25
C PHE A 8 -29.56 12.39 25.99
N LEU A 9 -30.58 12.10 25.16
CA LEU A 9 -30.41 11.42 23.88
C LEU A 9 -29.55 12.25 22.90
N GLY A 10 -29.79 13.56 22.83
CA GLY A 10 -29.02 14.47 21.98
C GLY A 10 -27.54 14.54 22.36
N THR A 11 -27.22 14.62 23.66
CA THR A 11 -25.83 14.65 24.15
C THR A 11 -25.11 13.32 23.91
N VAL A 12 -25.80 12.18 24.07
CA VAL A 12 -25.24 10.86 23.78
C VAL A 12 -24.96 10.70 22.28
N PHE A 13 -25.86 11.15 21.40
CA PHE A 13 -25.65 11.11 19.95
C PHE A 13 -24.49 12.02 19.51
N PHE A 14 -24.35 13.20 20.12
CA PHE A 14 -23.25 14.14 19.85
C PHE A 14 -21.89 13.59 20.35
N LEU A 15 -21.87 12.90 21.49
CA LEU A 15 -20.67 12.23 22.02
C LEU A 15 -20.28 10.99 21.18
N ILE A 16 -21.25 10.23 20.65
CA ILE A 16 -20.98 9.12 19.72
C ILE A 16 -20.46 9.64 18.37
N ALA A 17 -20.99 10.76 17.87
CA ALA A 17 -20.50 11.40 16.65
C ALA A 17 -19.06 11.94 16.79
N LEU A 18 -18.68 12.43 17.98
CA LEU A 18 -17.31 12.88 18.30
C LEU A 18 -16.31 11.73 18.44
N LEU A 19 -16.77 10.49 18.62
CA LEU A 19 -15.92 9.29 18.69
C LEU A 19 -15.63 8.67 17.31
N ILE A 20 -16.24 9.18 16.23
CA ILE A 20 -15.87 8.82 14.86
C ILE A 20 -14.64 9.64 14.46
N LYS A 21 -13.51 9.42 15.14
CA LYS A 21 -12.22 9.64 14.50
C LYS A 21 -12.15 8.61 13.38
N GLY A 22 -12.47 9.02 12.16
CA GLY A 22 -12.21 8.21 10.98
C GLY A 22 -10.77 7.72 11.10
N ALA A 23 -10.62 6.43 11.34
CA ALA A 23 -9.31 5.81 11.41
C ALA A 23 -8.82 5.79 9.96
N GLN A 24 -8.24 6.91 9.54
CA GLN A 24 -7.74 7.03 8.19
C GLN A 24 -6.46 6.22 8.15
N GLY A 25 -6.46 5.18 7.32
CA GLY A 25 -5.29 4.35 7.14
C GLY A 25 -4.19 5.14 6.52
N HIS A 26 -2.97 4.83 6.94
CA HIS A 26 -1.83 5.57 6.46
C HIS A 26 -0.58 4.73 6.62
N GLY A 27 0.15 4.59 5.53
CA GLY A 27 1.50 4.07 5.56
C GLY A 27 2.26 4.51 4.32
N ARG A 28 3.57 4.46 4.42
CA ARG A 28 4.47 4.87 3.34
C ARG A 28 5.63 3.91 3.24
N LEU A 29 6.00 3.57 2.02
CA LEU A 29 7.23 2.83 1.74
C LEU A 29 8.42 3.81 1.90
N ILE A 30 9.30 3.49 2.86
CA ILE A 30 10.43 4.35 3.25
C ILE A 30 11.80 3.77 2.90
N GLU A 31 11.88 2.47 2.61
CA GLU A 31 13.09 1.81 2.14
C GLU A 31 12.72 0.68 1.17
N PRO A 32 13.19 0.70 -0.08
CA PRO A 32 13.69 1.90 -0.78
C PRO A 32 12.63 3.01 -0.73
N PRO A 33 12.97 4.29 -0.48
CA PRO A 33 11.97 5.34 -0.30
C PRO A 33 11.15 5.55 -1.58
N ALA A 34 9.81 5.51 -1.44
CA ALA A 34 8.90 5.69 -2.56
C ALA A 34 8.91 7.11 -3.12
N ARG A 35 8.49 7.27 -4.38
CA ARG A 35 8.33 8.54 -5.11
C ARG A 35 7.67 9.64 -4.27
N SER A 36 6.63 9.30 -3.51
CA SER A 36 5.95 10.23 -2.60
C SER A 36 6.78 10.64 -1.37
N THR A 37 7.68 9.77 -0.92
CA THR A 37 8.40 9.84 0.36
C THR A 37 9.84 10.33 0.20
N MET A 38 10.43 10.22 -1.00
CA MET A 38 11.85 10.51 -1.26
C MET A 38 12.33 11.86 -0.73
N TRP A 39 11.50 12.90 -0.80
CA TRP A 39 11.85 14.24 -0.31
C TRP A 39 12.18 14.27 1.20
N ARG A 40 11.61 13.35 2.00
CA ARG A 40 11.91 13.22 3.44
C ARG A 40 13.32 12.69 3.70
N TYR A 41 13.92 12.05 2.70
CA TYR A 41 15.23 11.43 2.76
C TYR A 41 16.29 12.24 2.00
N GLY A 42 16.05 13.53 1.78
CA GLY A 42 17.03 14.46 1.20
C GLY A 42 17.17 14.40 -0.31
N PHE A 43 16.31 13.65 -1.01
CA PHE A 43 16.28 13.67 -2.47
C PHE A 43 15.66 14.97 -2.97
N ASN A 44 16.18 15.50 -4.08
CA ASN A 44 15.61 16.66 -4.76
C ASN A 44 14.39 16.25 -5.59
N THR A 45 13.30 15.85 -4.92
CA THR A 45 12.03 15.48 -5.54
C THR A 45 10.90 16.37 -5.01
N PRO A 46 9.79 16.55 -5.75
CA PRO A 46 8.66 17.32 -5.27
C PRO A 46 8.14 16.79 -3.92
N GLN A 47 7.83 17.70 -3.01
CA GLN A 47 7.34 17.33 -1.69
C GLN A 47 5.88 16.88 -1.77
N ASN A 48 5.59 15.71 -1.20
CA ASN A 48 4.24 15.25 -0.93
C ASN A 48 4.07 15.09 0.59
N TYR A 49 3.35 16.01 1.23
CA TYR A 49 3.11 15.95 2.67
C TYR A 49 2.10 14.86 3.08
N ASN A 50 1.31 14.37 2.12
CA ASN A 50 0.35 13.28 2.26
C ASN A 50 0.93 11.97 1.67
N ASP A 51 2.25 11.80 1.74
CA ASP A 51 2.99 10.66 1.18
C ASP A 51 2.64 9.30 1.80
N ASN A 52 1.90 9.32 2.92
CA ASN A 52 1.30 8.15 3.55
C ASN A 52 -0.17 7.91 3.15
N GLN A 53 -0.69 8.65 2.17
CA GLN A 53 -2.07 8.58 1.66
C GLN A 53 -2.07 8.25 0.16
N LEU A 54 -1.47 7.13 -0.23
CA LEU A 54 -1.58 6.58 -1.59
C LEU A 54 -2.53 5.39 -1.58
N TYR A 55 -3.80 5.71 -1.42
CA TYR A 55 -4.89 4.85 -0.93
C TYR A 55 -6.00 4.65 -1.98
N CYS A 56 -5.62 4.71 -3.26
CA CYS A 56 -6.50 4.51 -4.41
C CYS A 56 -7.65 5.54 -4.51
N GLY A 57 -7.50 6.71 -3.89
CA GLY A 57 -8.55 7.71 -3.74
C GLY A 57 -9.58 7.42 -2.64
N GLY A 58 -9.28 6.46 -1.76
CA GLY A 58 -10.11 6.02 -0.64
C GLY A 58 -11.02 4.83 -0.98
N PHE A 59 -11.39 4.06 0.05
CA PHE A 59 -12.20 2.84 -0.07
C PHE A 59 -13.43 2.99 -0.98
N SER A 60 -14.28 3.99 -0.72
CA SER A 60 -15.52 4.19 -1.50
C SER A 60 -15.26 4.55 -2.95
N THR A 61 -14.17 5.28 -3.24
CA THR A 61 -13.78 5.61 -4.61
C THR A 61 -13.28 4.37 -5.33
N GLN A 62 -12.35 3.63 -4.71
CA GLN A 62 -11.79 2.41 -5.29
C GLN A 62 -12.89 1.39 -5.59
N TRP A 63 -13.67 0.99 -4.58
CA TRP A 63 -14.61 -0.12 -4.72
C TRP A 63 -15.96 0.30 -5.30
N GLY A 64 -16.45 1.48 -4.91
CA GLY A 64 -17.77 1.95 -5.33
C GLY A 64 -17.80 2.63 -6.71
N LYS A 65 -16.73 3.33 -7.09
CA LYS A 65 -16.67 4.05 -8.38
C LYS A 65 -15.76 3.37 -9.40
N ASN A 66 -14.61 2.88 -8.97
CA ASN A 66 -13.58 2.35 -9.86
C ASN A 66 -13.62 0.82 -10.02
N GLY A 67 -14.63 0.15 -9.46
CA GLY A 67 -14.79 -1.30 -9.57
C GLY A 67 -13.62 -2.09 -8.96
N GLY A 68 -13.05 -1.59 -7.87
CA GLY A 68 -11.89 -2.17 -7.18
C GLY A 68 -10.53 -1.76 -7.76
N LYS A 69 -10.51 -1.06 -8.90
CA LYS A 69 -9.26 -0.66 -9.55
C LYS A 69 -8.55 0.47 -8.81
N CYS A 70 -7.23 0.44 -8.85
CA CYS A 70 -6.32 1.41 -8.27
C CYS A 70 -5.23 1.79 -9.28
N GLY A 71 -4.56 2.93 -9.10
CA GLY A 71 -3.29 3.18 -9.77
C GLY A 71 -2.19 2.24 -9.31
N ILE A 72 -1.22 2.01 -10.18
CA ILE A 72 -0.06 1.16 -9.91
C ILE A 72 0.66 1.65 -8.65
N CYS A 73 0.71 2.97 -8.46
CA CYS A 73 1.39 3.60 -7.34
C CYS A 73 0.43 4.21 -6.32
N GLY A 74 -0.84 3.76 -6.28
CA GLY A 74 -1.81 4.16 -5.24
C GLY A 74 -2.61 5.42 -5.53
N ASP A 75 -2.44 6.02 -6.71
CA ASP A 75 -3.30 7.09 -7.20
C ASP A 75 -4.74 6.60 -7.43
N ASN A 76 -5.70 7.52 -7.36
CA ASN A 76 -7.10 7.24 -7.75
C ASN A 76 -7.15 6.75 -9.20
N TYR A 77 -7.84 5.62 -9.44
CA TYR A 77 -7.92 5.01 -10.78
C TYR A 77 -8.42 5.96 -11.88
N SER A 78 -9.44 6.76 -11.54
CA SER A 78 -10.08 7.67 -12.48
C SER A 78 -9.53 9.10 -12.39
N GLY A 79 -8.43 9.31 -11.66
CA GLY A 79 -7.81 10.61 -11.47
C GLY A 79 -6.43 10.73 -12.12
N PRO A 80 -5.75 11.88 -11.93
CA PRO A 80 -4.36 12.05 -12.33
C PRO A 80 -3.44 10.98 -11.70
N ARG A 81 -2.50 10.46 -12.49
CA ARG A 81 -1.51 9.46 -12.08
C ARG A 81 -0.21 10.12 -11.66
N GLU A 82 -0.25 10.89 -10.59
CA GLU A 82 0.89 11.73 -10.20
C GLU A 82 2.12 10.92 -9.76
N HIS A 83 1.94 9.67 -9.32
CA HIS A 83 3.01 8.81 -8.81
C HIS A 83 3.42 7.71 -9.79
N GLU A 84 2.80 7.62 -10.96
CA GLU A 84 3.20 6.72 -12.05
C GLU A 84 4.21 7.42 -12.98
N ALA A 85 4.96 6.68 -13.79
CA ALA A 85 5.95 7.25 -14.71
C ALA A 85 5.31 8.29 -15.65
N GLY A 86 6.01 9.40 -15.90
CA GLY A 86 5.46 10.60 -16.52
C GLY A 86 4.68 11.53 -15.58
N GLY A 87 4.36 11.08 -14.36
CA GLY A 87 3.69 11.83 -13.31
C GLY A 87 4.61 12.76 -12.53
N LYS A 88 4.00 13.71 -11.81
CA LYS A 88 4.67 14.74 -11.01
C LYS A 88 5.75 14.21 -10.05
N TYR A 89 5.49 13.10 -9.36
CA TYR A 89 6.40 12.53 -8.36
C TYR A 89 7.30 11.44 -8.93
N ALA A 90 7.05 10.96 -10.15
CA ALA A 90 7.89 9.97 -10.83
C ALA A 90 9.01 10.67 -11.62
N THR A 91 9.95 11.26 -10.89
CA THR A 91 11.05 12.05 -11.48
C THR A 91 12.13 11.21 -12.16
N GLY A 92 12.04 9.87 -12.09
CA GLY A 92 13.07 8.95 -12.56
C GLY A 92 14.29 8.85 -11.64
N THR A 93 14.24 9.44 -10.44
CA THR A 93 15.35 9.43 -9.49
C THR A 93 15.53 8.03 -8.90
N ILE A 94 16.66 7.40 -9.17
CA ILE A 94 17.00 6.09 -8.59
C ILE A 94 17.28 6.24 -7.09
N SER A 95 16.39 5.68 -6.27
CA SER A 95 16.48 5.72 -4.81
C SER A 95 17.52 4.75 -4.26
N ARG A 96 17.70 3.59 -4.89
CA ARG A 96 18.67 2.55 -4.51
C ARG A 96 19.23 1.83 -5.73
N ASN A 97 20.47 1.35 -5.60
CA ASN A 97 21.10 0.46 -6.55
C ASN A 97 21.31 -0.90 -5.87
N TYR A 98 20.92 -1.96 -6.56
CA TYR A 98 21.05 -3.33 -6.09
C TYR A 98 21.71 -4.20 -7.15
N THR A 99 21.99 -5.44 -6.76
CA THR A 99 22.49 -6.51 -7.59
C THR A 99 21.38 -7.54 -7.83
N MET A 100 21.33 -8.14 -9.02
CA MET A 100 20.39 -9.23 -9.28
C MET A 100 20.61 -10.37 -8.28
N GLY A 101 19.54 -10.97 -7.75
CA GLY A 101 19.63 -12.00 -6.71
C GLY A 101 19.90 -11.47 -5.29
N GLU A 102 20.07 -10.16 -5.10
CA GLU A 102 20.39 -9.59 -3.80
C GLU A 102 19.23 -9.74 -2.81
N SER A 103 19.58 -10.05 -1.56
CA SER A 103 18.67 -9.95 -0.43
C SER A 103 18.61 -8.51 0.05
N ILE A 104 17.47 -7.85 -0.17
CA ILE A 104 17.27 -6.44 0.13
C ILE A 104 16.42 -6.24 1.38
N ARG A 105 16.75 -5.20 2.13
CA ARG A 105 15.91 -4.73 3.22
C ARG A 105 14.83 -3.78 2.68
N VAL A 106 13.59 -4.03 3.05
CA VAL A 106 12.44 -3.18 2.74
C VAL A 106 11.78 -2.71 4.04
N ARG A 107 11.43 -1.43 4.11
CA ARG A 107 10.81 -0.83 5.30
C ARG A 107 9.60 0.01 4.94
N VAL A 108 8.54 -0.17 5.72
CA VAL A 108 7.27 0.55 5.62
C VAL A 108 7.02 1.26 6.95
N ASP A 109 6.78 2.56 6.93
CA ASP A 109 6.32 3.31 8.10
C ASP A 109 4.79 3.26 8.15
N VAL A 110 4.25 2.50 9.10
CA VAL A 110 2.80 2.39 9.34
C VAL A 110 2.40 3.46 10.34
N THR A 111 1.84 4.55 9.83
CA THR A 111 1.37 5.66 10.69
C THR A 111 -0.02 5.46 11.27
N ALA A 112 -0.84 4.60 10.65
CA ALA A 112 -2.10 4.11 11.20
C ALA A 112 -2.31 2.65 10.79
N ASN A 113 -2.41 1.77 11.78
CA ASN A 113 -2.48 0.33 11.55
C ASN A 113 -3.94 -0.14 11.37
N HIS A 114 -4.22 -0.80 10.25
CA HIS A 114 -5.52 -1.38 9.91
C HIS A 114 -5.49 -2.88 9.73
N LYS A 115 -4.56 -3.57 10.39
CA LYS A 115 -4.34 -5.03 10.28
C LYS A 115 -4.07 -5.41 8.83
N GLY A 116 -4.36 -6.64 8.41
CA GLY A 116 -4.20 -7.06 7.02
C GLY A 116 -2.77 -7.49 6.73
N TRP A 117 -2.27 -7.17 5.55
CA TRP A 117 -1.00 -7.72 5.06
C TRP A 117 -0.34 -6.84 3.99
N PHE A 118 0.98 -7.01 3.86
CA PHE A 118 1.77 -6.42 2.78
C PHE A 118 2.14 -7.45 1.72
N GLU A 119 2.26 -6.98 0.49
CA GLU A 119 2.90 -7.68 -0.62
C GLU A 119 3.86 -6.70 -1.31
N PHE A 120 4.93 -7.24 -1.88
CA PHE A 120 5.94 -6.46 -2.60
C PHE A 120 6.14 -7.06 -3.98
N ARG A 121 6.18 -6.23 -5.01
CA ARG A 121 6.42 -6.63 -6.39
C ARG A 121 7.53 -5.78 -6.98
N ILE A 122 8.12 -6.24 -8.07
CA ILE A 122 9.05 -5.42 -8.86
C ILE A 122 8.69 -5.47 -10.35
N CYS A 123 8.97 -4.40 -11.09
CA CYS A 123 8.81 -4.39 -12.55
C CYS A 123 10.05 -3.76 -13.20
N PRO A 124 10.70 -4.41 -14.18
CA PRO A 124 11.83 -3.86 -14.92
C PRO A 124 11.36 -2.89 -16.02
N ASN A 125 10.89 -1.72 -15.61
CA ASN A 125 10.19 -0.77 -16.46
C ASN A 125 11.10 -0.05 -17.48
N ASN A 126 12.30 0.38 -17.08
CA ASN A 126 13.33 1.01 -17.92
C ASN A 126 12.90 2.27 -18.70
N ASP A 127 11.73 2.83 -18.42
CA ASP A 127 11.20 4.05 -19.03
C ASP A 127 10.56 4.95 -17.96
N VAL A 128 11.20 6.08 -17.65
CA VAL A 128 10.71 7.00 -16.61
C VAL A 128 9.52 7.86 -17.08
N ALA A 129 9.24 7.90 -18.38
CA ALA A 129 8.15 8.69 -18.96
C ALA A 129 6.86 7.89 -19.12
N THR A 130 6.94 6.56 -19.21
CA THR A 130 5.79 5.69 -19.46
C THR A 130 5.64 4.65 -18.35
N ALA A 131 4.44 4.54 -17.78
CA ALA A 131 4.15 3.54 -16.77
C ALA A 131 4.00 2.14 -17.41
N PRO A 132 4.48 1.07 -16.76
CA PRO A 132 4.27 -0.29 -17.25
C PRO A 132 2.84 -0.74 -16.96
N ASP A 133 2.39 -1.82 -17.60
CA ASP A 133 1.14 -2.47 -17.22
C ASP A 133 1.25 -3.21 -15.88
N LEU A 134 0.11 -3.41 -15.19
CA LEU A 134 0.05 -4.19 -13.95
C LEU A 134 0.61 -5.62 -14.11
N SER A 135 0.47 -6.22 -15.28
CA SER A 135 0.98 -7.55 -15.61
C SER A 135 2.51 -7.66 -15.49
N CYS A 136 3.24 -6.55 -15.55
CA CYS A 136 4.67 -6.55 -15.28
C CYS A 136 4.98 -6.88 -13.82
N PHE A 137 4.21 -6.31 -12.89
CA PHE A 137 4.39 -6.56 -11.46
C PHE A 137 3.94 -7.96 -11.06
N ASP A 138 2.88 -8.47 -11.69
CA ASP A 138 2.35 -9.82 -11.40
C ASP A 138 3.35 -10.93 -11.74
N GLN A 139 4.31 -10.68 -12.62
CA GLN A 139 5.39 -11.61 -12.95
C GLN A 139 6.47 -11.72 -11.88
N TYR A 140 6.62 -10.70 -11.03
CA TYR A 140 7.72 -10.63 -10.06
C TYR A 140 7.21 -10.24 -8.67
N LEU A 141 6.37 -11.10 -8.10
CA LEU A 141 6.05 -11.08 -6.68
C LEU A 141 7.31 -11.43 -5.88
N LEU A 142 7.73 -10.54 -4.99
CA LEU A 142 8.92 -10.73 -4.17
C LEU A 142 8.58 -11.58 -2.94
N GLU A 143 9.52 -12.43 -2.59
CA GLU A 143 9.45 -13.34 -1.45
C GLU A 143 10.64 -13.16 -0.51
N ASP A 144 10.49 -13.62 0.74
CA ASP A 144 11.62 -13.78 1.65
C ASP A 144 12.37 -15.11 1.41
N SER A 145 13.36 -15.43 2.24
CA SER A 145 14.13 -16.66 2.13
C SER A 145 13.32 -17.94 2.35
N ASP A 146 12.15 -17.83 2.96
CA ASP A 146 11.27 -18.95 3.28
C ASP A 146 10.16 -19.11 2.21
N GLY A 147 10.15 -18.26 1.17
CA GLY A 147 9.12 -18.24 0.13
C GLY A 147 7.84 -17.50 0.54
N THR A 148 7.88 -16.73 1.63
CA THR A 148 6.73 -15.94 2.08
C THR A 148 6.55 -14.73 1.17
N THR A 149 5.36 -14.58 0.59
CA THR A 149 5.02 -13.46 -0.31
C THR A 149 4.03 -12.47 0.31
N ARG A 150 3.26 -12.93 1.31
CA ARG A 150 2.26 -12.13 2.02
C ARG A 150 2.61 -11.99 3.49
N PHE A 151 2.90 -10.77 3.90
CA PHE A 151 3.37 -10.46 5.25
C PHE A 151 2.24 -9.87 6.08
N HIS A 152 1.64 -10.68 6.95
CA HIS A 152 0.63 -10.19 7.89
C HIS A 152 1.27 -9.27 8.93
N ILE A 153 0.68 -8.10 9.12
CA ILE A 153 1.20 -7.14 10.11
C ILE A 153 0.51 -7.34 11.45
N ASP A 154 1.28 -7.11 12.52
CA ASP A 154 0.80 -7.03 13.90
C ASP A 154 -0.14 -5.80 14.09
N PHE A 155 -0.51 -5.51 15.33
CA PHE A 155 -1.39 -4.37 15.67
C PHE A 155 -0.63 -3.05 15.93
N GLU A 156 0.70 -3.06 15.81
CA GLU A 156 1.55 -1.94 16.19
C GLU A 156 1.75 -0.98 15.01
N VAL A 157 1.79 0.32 15.31
CA VAL A 157 2.26 1.35 14.37
C VAL A 157 3.78 1.38 14.33
N GLY A 158 4.34 2.18 13.42
CA GLY A 158 5.78 2.39 13.27
C GLY A 158 6.39 1.58 12.13
N ILE A 159 7.71 1.46 12.17
CA ILE A 159 8.48 0.86 11.08
C ILE A 159 8.33 -0.65 11.10
N LYS A 160 7.86 -1.20 9.98
CA LYS A 160 7.85 -2.62 9.67
C LYS A 160 8.97 -2.91 8.68
N GLU A 161 9.80 -3.88 8.99
CA GLU A 161 11.00 -4.23 8.23
C GLU A 161 10.92 -5.67 7.76
N PHE A 162 11.30 -5.89 6.50
CA PHE A 162 11.29 -7.18 5.82
C PHE A 162 12.57 -7.36 5.02
N THR A 163 12.98 -8.61 4.82
CA THR A 163 14.09 -8.98 3.97
C THR A 163 13.55 -9.78 2.80
N LEU A 164 13.72 -9.26 1.58
CA LEU A 164 13.17 -9.85 0.35
C LEU A 164 14.28 -10.19 -0.63
N ILE A 165 14.07 -11.17 -1.49
CA ILE A 165 15.04 -11.61 -2.49
C ILE A 165 14.67 -11.04 -3.86
N LEU A 166 15.60 -10.31 -4.47
CA LEU A 166 15.46 -9.87 -5.86
C LEU A 166 15.64 -11.06 -6.82
N PRO A 167 14.95 -11.11 -7.97
CA PRO A 167 15.12 -12.23 -8.91
C PRO A 167 16.56 -12.31 -9.47
N ALA A 168 17.14 -13.51 -9.47
CA ALA A 168 18.56 -13.75 -9.81
C ALA A 168 18.97 -13.39 -11.25
N GLY A 169 18.00 -13.27 -12.17
CA GLY A 169 18.24 -12.91 -13.58
C GLY A 169 17.68 -11.53 -13.98
N LEU A 170 17.12 -10.77 -13.04
CA LEU A 170 16.46 -9.51 -13.35
C LEU A 170 17.44 -8.35 -13.24
N THR A 171 17.57 -7.59 -14.32
CA THR A 171 18.35 -6.34 -14.36
C THR A 171 17.51 -5.22 -14.98
N CYS A 172 17.82 -3.98 -14.60
CA CYS A 172 17.11 -2.80 -15.07
C CYS A 172 17.90 -1.54 -14.80
N THR A 173 17.83 -0.57 -15.72
CA THR A 173 18.30 0.80 -15.48
C THR A 173 17.36 1.55 -14.57
N GLN A 174 16.07 1.23 -14.64
CA GLN A 174 15.03 1.67 -13.71
C GLN A 174 14.00 0.54 -13.54
N CYS A 175 13.93 0.01 -12.34
CA CYS A 175 12.85 -0.85 -11.87
C CYS A 175 11.92 -0.07 -10.95
N ILE A 176 10.69 -0.53 -10.86
CA ILE A 176 9.71 -0.03 -9.89
C ILE A 176 9.49 -1.12 -8.85
N VAL A 177 9.90 -0.88 -7.60
CA VAL A 177 9.47 -1.68 -6.46
C VAL A 177 8.12 -1.16 -6.01
N GLN A 178 7.09 -2.00 -6.05
CA GLN A 178 5.74 -1.69 -5.60
C GLN A 178 5.49 -2.36 -4.26
N TRP A 179 5.24 -1.56 -3.24
CA TRP A 179 4.60 -2.00 -2.01
C TRP A 179 3.08 -1.90 -2.19
N LYS A 180 2.38 -2.96 -1.77
CA LYS A 180 0.93 -2.96 -1.58
C LYS A 180 0.64 -3.28 -0.11
N TYR A 181 -0.26 -2.52 0.47
CA TYR A 181 -0.88 -2.84 1.75
C TYR A 181 -2.38 -3.02 1.57
N ASN A 182 -2.85 -4.25 1.75
CA ASN A 182 -4.27 -4.54 1.84
C ASN A 182 -4.66 -4.56 3.31
N THR A 183 -5.51 -3.61 3.73
CA THR A 183 -5.96 -3.56 5.12
C THR A 183 -6.84 -4.77 5.46
N GLY A 184 -7.18 -4.94 6.74
CA GLY A 184 -7.92 -6.11 7.22
C GLY A 184 -8.94 -5.76 8.31
N ASN A 185 -9.41 -4.52 8.33
CA ASN A 185 -10.31 -4.00 9.37
C ASN A 185 -11.76 -3.82 8.90
N SER A 186 -12.03 -3.91 7.60
CA SER A 186 -13.40 -3.79 7.08
C SER A 186 -14.12 -5.13 7.12
N TRP A 187 -15.40 -5.13 7.48
CA TRP A 187 -16.24 -6.32 7.37
C TRP A 187 -16.63 -6.57 5.92
N GLY A 188 -16.59 -7.82 5.48
CA GLY A 188 -17.08 -8.23 4.18
C GLY A 188 -17.37 -9.72 4.15
N ARG A 189 -17.49 -10.27 2.94
CA ARG A 189 -17.70 -11.69 2.72
C ARG A 189 -16.48 -12.32 2.11
N ASP A 190 -16.13 -13.50 2.61
CA ASP A 190 -15.12 -14.34 2.00
C ASP A 190 -15.57 -14.74 0.58
N PRO A 191 -14.72 -14.56 -0.44
CA PRO A 191 -15.10 -14.81 -1.82
C PRO A 191 -15.27 -16.30 -2.15
N GLU A 192 -14.66 -17.20 -1.38
CA GLU A 192 -14.71 -18.65 -1.60
C GLU A 192 -15.89 -19.29 -0.86
N THR A 193 -16.05 -18.93 0.43
CA THR A 193 -17.06 -19.54 1.31
C THR A 193 -18.36 -18.73 1.39
N GLY A 194 -18.32 -17.43 1.06
CA GLY A 194 -19.45 -16.50 1.22
C GLY A 194 -19.74 -16.09 2.66
N GLU A 195 -19.00 -16.61 3.63
CA GLU A 195 -19.16 -16.30 5.05
C GLU A 195 -18.74 -14.85 5.37
N GLY A 196 -19.42 -14.25 6.35
CA GLY A 196 -19.12 -12.89 6.78
C GLY A 196 -17.96 -12.83 7.76
N CYS A 197 -16.93 -12.05 7.45
CA CYS A 197 -15.75 -11.90 8.30
C CYS A 197 -15.10 -10.53 8.18
N THR A 198 -14.41 -10.11 9.25
CA THR A 198 -13.55 -8.92 9.23
C THR A 198 -12.28 -9.22 8.46
N GLY A 199 -11.91 -8.34 7.53
CA GLY A 199 -10.77 -8.51 6.62
C GLY A 199 -11.10 -9.24 5.33
N CYS A 200 -12.34 -9.70 5.16
CA CYS A 200 -12.82 -10.40 3.98
C CYS A 200 -13.45 -9.44 2.95
N GLY A 201 -13.43 -9.83 1.68
CA GLY A 201 -13.96 -9.01 0.60
C GLY A 201 -13.17 -7.72 0.37
N PRO A 202 -13.81 -6.66 -0.16
CA PRO A 202 -13.18 -5.36 -0.37
C PRO A 202 -12.54 -4.79 0.90
N GLN A 203 -11.28 -4.36 0.80
CA GLN A 203 -10.52 -3.70 1.88
C GLN A 203 -9.88 -2.42 1.34
N GLU A 204 -9.56 -1.47 2.21
CA GLU A 204 -8.79 -0.29 1.79
C GLU A 204 -7.39 -0.75 1.38
N GLN A 205 -6.85 -0.14 0.33
CA GLN A 205 -5.54 -0.52 -0.20
C GLN A 205 -4.64 0.70 -0.30
N PHE A 206 -3.40 0.54 0.15
CA PHE A 206 -2.35 1.53 0.04
C PHE A 206 -1.23 1.00 -0.83
N TYR A 207 -0.52 1.91 -1.50
CA TYR A 207 0.60 1.56 -2.35
C TYR A 207 1.77 2.52 -2.17
N GLY A 208 2.94 2.08 -2.61
CA GLY A 208 4.11 2.95 -2.77
C GLY A 208 5.02 2.39 -3.85
N CYS A 209 5.52 3.26 -4.73
CA CYS A 209 6.43 2.89 -5.81
C CYS A 209 7.79 3.54 -5.59
N SER A 210 8.85 2.76 -5.63
CA SER A 210 10.24 3.25 -5.54
C SER A 210 11.00 2.91 -6.81
N ASP A 211 11.68 3.91 -7.37
CA ASP A 211 12.56 3.71 -8.51
C ASP A 211 13.92 3.19 -8.02
N VAL A 212 14.37 2.05 -8.53
CA VAL A 212 15.64 1.41 -8.17
C VAL A 212 16.37 0.96 -9.42
N ALA A 213 17.67 0.71 -9.36
CA ALA A 213 18.41 0.09 -10.46
C ALA A 213 18.97 -1.26 -10.01
N ILE A 214 18.95 -2.26 -10.90
CA ILE A 214 19.47 -3.59 -10.62
C ILE A 214 20.52 -3.95 -11.67
N ARG A 215 21.73 -4.22 -11.20
CA ARG A 215 22.89 -4.55 -12.02
C ARG A 215 23.24 -6.03 -11.93
N ALA A 216 24.01 -6.53 -12.89
CA ALA A 216 24.52 -7.90 -12.85
C ALA A 216 25.50 -8.11 -11.68
N ALA A 217 25.62 -9.34 -11.18
CA ALA A 217 26.47 -9.72 -10.04
C ALA A 217 27.92 -9.21 -10.12
N ASN A 218 28.47 -9.09 -11.33
CA ASN A 218 29.87 -8.72 -11.57
C ASN A 218 30.05 -7.23 -11.91
N SER A 219 29.01 -6.39 -11.74
CA SER A 219 29.04 -4.97 -12.12
C SER A 219 29.61 -4.05 -11.03
N PHE A 220 29.82 -4.57 -9.81
CA PHE A 220 30.46 -3.84 -8.73
C PHE A 220 31.89 -4.34 -8.58
N PRO A 221 32.90 -3.46 -8.46
CA PRO A 221 34.22 -3.90 -8.01
C PRO A 221 34.02 -4.55 -6.64
N GLU A 222 34.42 -5.82 -6.55
CA GLU A 222 34.42 -6.59 -5.31
C GLU A 222 34.96 -5.69 -4.19
N LYS A 223 34.12 -5.41 -3.19
CA LYS A 223 34.53 -4.64 -2.02
C LYS A 223 35.61 -5.46 -1.34
N THR A 224 36.87 -5.17 -1.65
CA THR A 224 38.02 -5.90 -1.16
C THR A 224 37.97 -5.88 0.36
N THR A 225 37.69 -7.04 0.95
CA THR A 225 37.70 -7.23 2.40
C THR A 225 39.15 -7.23 2.86
N SER A 226 39.79 -6.06 2.88
CA SER A 226 41.11 -5.89 3.48
C SER A 226 40.96 -6.00 5.00
N LYS A 227 41.21 -7.21 5.52
CA LYS A 227 41.55 -7.43 6.94
C LYS A 227 42.83 -6.65 7.23
N THR A 228 42.70 -5.43 7.73
CA THR A 228 43.82 -4.73 8.37
C THR A 228 43.60 -4.76 9.87
N THR A 229 44.33 -5.66 10.53
CA THR A 229 44.53 -5.68 11.98
C THR A 229 45.33 -4.45 12.37
N ALA A 230 44.67 -3.42 12.91
CA ALA A 230 45.35 -2.29 13.55
C ALA A 230 44.89 -2.18 15.02
N LYS A 231 45.87 -2.35 15.90
CA LYS A 231 45.83 -2.21 17.36
C LYS A 231 45.37 -0.79 17.77
N PRO A 232 44.69 -0.59 18.91
CA PRO A 232 44.21 0.73 19.30
C PRO A 232 45.36 1.61 19.79
N THR A 233 45.56 2.75 19.14
CA THR A 233 46.40 3.85 19.63
C THR A 233 45.48 4.99 20.07
N THR A 234 45.47 5.22 21.38
CA THR A 234 44.80 6.34 22.05
C THR A 234 45.40 7.66 21.56
N THR A 235 44.58 8.52 20.95
CA THR A 235 44.94 9.93 20.74
C THR A 235 43.75 10.81 21.13
N THR A 236 43.91 11.49 22.26
CA THR A 236 43.03 12.55 22.75
C THR A 236 43.05 13.71 21.73
N THR A 237 41.91 14.10 21.17
CA THR A 237 41.80 15.33 20.37
C THR A 237 40.63 16.17 20.86
N ALA A 238 40.94 17.44 21.11
CA ALA A 238 40.08 18.45 21.67
C ALA A 238 38.92 18.86 20.74
N LYS A 239 37.88 19.39 21.39
CA LYS A 239 36.68 20.04 20.84
C LYS A 239 37.00 20.97 19.65
N PRO A 240 36.21 20.95 18.55
CA PRO A 240 36.38 21.91 17.46
C PRO A 240 35.85 23.29 17.87
N THR A 241 36.72 24.30 17.79
CA THR A 241 36.36 25.73 17.87
C THR A 241 36.01 26.23 16.48
N THR A 242 34.79 26.72 16.30
CA THR A 242 34.29 27.33 15.06
C THR A 242 34.92 28.71 14.90
N THR A 243 35.67 28.93 13.81
CA THR A 243 36.14 30.27 13.41
C THR A 243 35.34 30.71 12.19
N THR A 244 34.51 31.73 12.38
CA THR A 244 33.73 32.37 11.31
C THR A 244 34.61 33.36 10.57
N THR A 245 34.93 33.08 9.30
CA THR A 245 35.55 34.06 8.40
C THR A 245 34.43 34.74 7.61
N GLN A 246 34.20 36.03 7.87
CA GLN A 246 33.30 36.86 7.05
C GLN A 246 33.98 37.15 5.72
N GLN A 247 33.31 36.81 4.61
CA GLN A 247 33.71 37.19 3.27
C GLN A 247 32.87 38.40 2.85
N THR A 248 33.53 39.56 2.74
CA THR A 248 32.94 40.82 2.27
C THR A 248 32.88 40.79 0.74
N THR A 249 31.68 40.92 0.15
CA THR A 249 31.52 41.12 -1.30
C THR A 249 31.02 42.55 -1.54
N THR A 250 31.85 43.34 -2.22
CA THR A 250 31.56 44.73 -2.59
C THR A 250 30.78 44.75 -3.91
N THR A 251 29.52 45.20 -3.89
CA THR A 251 28.73 45.45 -5.11
C THR A 251 28.68 46.95 -5.38
N GLN A 252 29.35 47.40 -6.45
CA GLN A 252 29.21 48.77 -6.95
C GLN A 252 27.92 48.93 -7.77
N ARG A 253 27.27 50.06 -7.56
CA ARG A 253 25.99 50.50 -8.13
C ARG A 253 26.24 51.38 -9.37
N PRO A 254 25.68 51.06 -10.55
CA PRO A 254 25.53 52.05 -11.61
C PRO A 254 24.26 52.87 -11.37
N THR A 255 24.40 54.19 -11.40
CA THR A 255 23.30 55.16 -11.33
C THR A 255 22.99 55.59 -12.77
N THR A 256 21.73 55.50 -13.20
CA THR A 256 21.28 56.13 -14.45
C THR A 256 19.92 56.77 -14.19
N THR A 257 19.89 58.09 -14.28
CA THR A 257 18.70 58.93 -14.14
C THR A 257 18.15 59.20 -15.53
N THR A 258 16.94 58.73 -15.84
CA THR A 258 16.22 59.14 -17.05
C THR A 258 14.80 59.58 -16.71
N ARG A 259 14.52 60.81 -17.12
CA ARG A 259 13.31 61.61 -16.95
C ARG A 259 12.12 60.99 -17.69
N GLN A 260 11.03 60.73 -16.97
CA GLN A 260 9.76 60.28 -17.56
C GLN A 260 9.11 61.42 -18.35
N THR A 261 8.78 61.15 -19.61
CA THR A 261 7.84 61.93 -20.42
C THR A 261 6.69 60.98 -20.76
N THR A 262 5.49 61.29 -20.30
CA THR A 262 4.30 60.46 -20.48
C THR A 262 3.67 60.79 -21.83
N THR A 263 3.65 59.82 -22.76
CA THR A 263 2.85 59.92 -23.99
C THR A 263 1.83 58.79 -23.98
N THR A 264 0.56 59.14 -23.81
CA THR A 264 -0.56 58.20 -23.78
C THR A 264 -0.87 57.74 -25.21
N VAL A 265 -0.53 56.50 -25.54
CA VAL A 265 -0.98 55.83 -26.78
C VAL A 265 -2.04 54.80 -26.42
N ARG A 266 -3.24 55.00 -26.97
CA ARG A 266 -4.41 54.13 -26.84
C ARG A 266 -4.14 52.81 -27.59
N PRO A 267 -4.25 51.62 -26.96
CA PRO A 267 -4.13 50.37 -27.69
C PRO A 267 -5.42 50.11 -28.50
N THR A 268 -5.26 49.95 -29.81
CA THR A 268 -6.29 49.47 -30.74
C THR A 268 -6.40 47.96 -30.59
N THR A 269 -7.55 47.47 -30.12
CA THR A 269 -7.87 46.03 -30.05
C THR A 269 -8.25 45.53 -31.44
N THR A 270 -7.41 44.69 -32.04
CA THR A 270 -7.77 43.95 -33.26
C THR A 270 -8.44 42.64 -32.84
N THR A 271 -9.77 42.59 -32.92
CA THR A 271 -10.55 41.37 -32.69
C THR A 271 -10.45 40.47 -33.92
N VAL A 272 -9.66 39.40 -33.85
CA VAL A 272 -9.71 38.32 -34.84
C VAL A 272 -10.87 37.39 -34.46
N ARG A 273 -11.88 37.34 -35.33
CA ARG A 273 -13.04 36.45 -35.20
C ARG A 273 -12.62 35.02 -35.51
N PRO A 274 -12.79 34.04 -34.61
CA PRO A 274 -12.62 32.64 -34.98
C PRO A 274 -13.78 32.20 -35.88
N THR A 275 -13.46 31.70 -37.07
CA THR A 275 -14.40 31.03 -37.97
C THR A 275 -14.55 29.58 -37.50
N THR A 276 -15.70 29.26 -36.90
CA THR A 276 -16.08 27.88 -36.56
C THR A 276 -16.63 27.20 -37.81
N THR A 277 -15.91 26.23 -38.34
CA THR A 277 -16.43 25.32 -39.38
C THR A 277 -17.19 24.20 -38.68
N THR A 278 -18.52 24.28 -38.67
CA THR A 278 -19.39 23.20 -38.21
C THR A 278 -19.44 22.12 -39.29
N GLN A 279 -18.72 21.00 -39.09
CA GLN A 279 -19.03 19.77 -39.81
C GLN A 279 -20.14 19.02 -39.06
N GLN A 280 -21.24 18.77 -39.77
CA GLN A 280 -22.39 18.01 -39.31
C GLN A 280 -22.01 16.52 -39.20
N PRO A 281 -22.18 15.86 -38.05
CA PRO A 281 -21.99 14.42 -37.97
C PRO A 281 -23.15 13.70 -38.66
N THR A 282 -22.84 12.94 -39.71
CA THR A 282 -23.78 11.98 -40.32
C THR A 282 -23.92 10.79 -39.37
N THR A 283 -25.06 10.68 -38.69
CA THR A 283 -25.42 9.47 -37.94
C THR A 283 -25.94 8.40 -38.89
N THR A 284 -25.16 7.34 -39.08
CA THR A 284 -25.66 6.09 -39.68
C THR A 284 -26.28 5.25 -38.59
N THR A 285 -27.62 5.19 -38.56
CA THR A 285 -28.37 4.26 -37.70
C THR A 285 -28.37 2.88 -38.36
N THR A 286 -27.54 1.97 -37.85
CA THR A 286 -27.72 0.53 -38.11
C THR A 286 -28.67 -0.04 -37.05
N LEU A 287 -29.76 -0.64 -37.53
CA LEU A 287 -30.73 -1.35 -36.69
C LEU A 287 -30.05 -2.58 -36.07
N PRO A 288 -30.11 -2.82 -34.75
CA PRO A 288 -29.62 -4.08 -34.19
C PRO A 288 -30.58 -5.21 -34.57
N THR A 289 -30.08 -6.19 -35.33
CA THR A 289 -30.78 -7.45 -35.59
C THR A 289 -30.75 -8.31 -34.32
N THR A 290 -31.90 -8.48 -33.67
CA THR A 290 -32.07 -9.37 -32.51
C THR A 290 -32.13 -10.82 -32.98
N THR A 291 -31.03 -11.55 -32.89
CA THR A 291 -31.04 -13.01 -33.04
C THR A 291 -31.45 -13.62 -31.70
N THR A 292 -32.71 -14.04 -31.60
CA THR A 292 -33.23 -14.77 -30.42
C THR A 292 -32.73 -16.21 -30.48
N ILE A 293 -31.69 -16.54 -29.70
CA ILE A 293 -31.33 -17.94 -29.47
C ILE A 293 -32.17 -18.44 -28.29
N ARG A 294 -33.06 -19.38 -28.58
CA ARG A 294 -33.89 -20.07 -27.59
C ARG A 294 -32.97 -20.94 -26.71
N PRO A 295 -33.00 -20.83 -25.36
CA PRO A 295 -32.26 -21.74 -24.52
C PRO A 295 -32.93 -23.12 -24.53
N THR A 296 -32.19 -24.12 -24.99
CA THR A 296 -32.57 -25.53 -24.86
C THR A 296 -32.14 -26.00 -23.47
N THR A 297 -33.10 -26.17 -22.56
CA THR A 297 -32.87 -26.82 -21.27
C THR A 297 -32.80 -28.32 -21.47
N THR A 298 -31.61 -28.91 -21.31
CA THR A 298 -31.44 -30.35 -21.17
C THR A 298 -31.39 -30.67 -19.68
N THR A 299 -32.47 -31.25 -19.15
CA THR A 299 -32.51 -31.78 -17.79
C THR A 299 -31.81 -33.14 -17.76
N THR A 300 -30.61 -33.21 -17.18
CA THR A 300 -30.01 -34.49 -16.79
C THR A 300 -30.31 -34.76 -15.31
N ARG A 301 -30.89 -35.95 -15.08
CA ARG A 301 -31.26 -36.50 -13.78
C ARG A 301 -29.99 -36.74 -12.93
N PRO A 302 -29.98 -36.40 -11.62
CA PRO A 302 -28.85 -36.75 -10.76
C PRO A 302 -28.86 -38.26 -10.49
N THR A 303 -27.73 -38.91 -10.77
CA THR A 303 -27.44 -40.28 -10.35
C THR A 303 -26.85 -40.24 -8.96
N THR A 304 -27.52 -40.88 -8.00
CA THR A 304 -27.04 -41.07 -6.63
C THR A 304 -25.94 -42.12 -6.62
N THR A 305 -24.71 -41.76 -6.26
CA THR A 305 -23.64 -42.72 -5.97
C THR A 305 -23.43 -42.78 -4.47
N THR A 306 -23.88 -43.87 -3.86
CA THR A 306 -23.64 -44.21 -2.47
C THR A 306 -22.19 -44.67 -2.31
N THR A 307 -21.36 -43.93 -1.58
CA THR A 307 -20.03 -44.41 -1.17
C THR A 307 -20.10 -44.87 0.28
N THR A 308 -19.86 -46.18 0.44
CA THR A 308 -19.85 -46.92 1.71
C THR A 308 -18.73 -46.47 2.63
N LYS A 309 -19.09 -46.35 3.90
CA LYS A 309 -18.25 -46.10 5.07
C LYS A 309 -17.25 -47.25 5.27
N ALA A 310 -15.96 -46.95 5.22
CA ALA A 310 -14.92 -47.88 5.67
C ALA A 310 -14.60 -47.58 7.14
N THR A 311 -14.94 -48.54 8.00
CA THR A 311 -14.52 -48.64 9.38
C THR A 311 -13.07 -49.13 9.40
N THR A 312 -12.18 -48.45 10.13
CA THR A 312 -10.89 -49.03 10.51
C THR A 312 -10.69 -48.83 12.01
N THR A 313 -10.30 -49.94 12.62
CA THR A 313 -10.30 -50.31 14.03
C THR A 313 -9.19 -49.60 14.82
N MET A 314 -9.46 -49.37 16.11
CA MET A 314 -8.52 -48.85 17.09
C MET A 314 -7.36 -49.83 17.36
N GLY A 315 -6.14 -49.28 17.47
CA GLY A 315 -4.96 -49.92 18.04
C GLY A 315 -4.30 -48.96 19.03
N ASN A 316 -4.01 -49.49 20.22
CA ASN A 316 -3.79 -48.83 21.50
C ASN A 316 -2.38 -48.19 21.64
N GLY A 317 -2.31 -46.97 22.18
CA GLY A 317 -1.08 -46.24 22.49
C GLY A 317 -1.35 -45.15 23.53
N SER A 318 -1.24 -45.54 24.79
CA SER A 318 -1.71 -44.80 25.96
C SER A 318 -1.01 -43.47 26.23
N ASN A 319 -1.81 -42.56 26.78
CA ASN A 319 -1.48 -41.49 27.73
C ASN A 319 -0.85 -40.19 27.22
N ASN A 320 -1.65 -39.33 26.58
CA ASN A 320 -1.60 -37.88 26.88
C ASN A 320 -2.88 -37.09 26.54
N LEU A 321 -4.07 -37.69 26.67
CA LEU A 321 -5.33 -37.12 26.19
C LEU A 321 -6.28 -36.60 27.30
N GLN A 322 -5.77 -36.37 28.52
CA GLN A 322 -6.61 -35.97 29.65
C GLN A 322 -6.10 -34.77 30.46
N ARG A 323 -5.46 -33.81 29.81
CA ARG A 323 -5.28 -32.47 30.40
C ARG A 323 -5.38 -31.29 29.42
N MET A 324 -6.09 -31.46 28.31
CA MET A 324 -6.45 -30.32 27.46
C MET A 324 -7.63 -29.58 28.07
N HIS A 325 -7.23 -28.57 28.83
CA HIS A 325 -8.04 -27.54 29.46
C HIS A 325 -9.31 -27.16 28.67
N LEU A 326 -10.44 -27.15 29.37
CA LEU A 326 -11.77 -26.88 28.81
C LEU A 326 -11.89 -25.38 28.49
N CYS A 327 -11.49 -24.95 27.29
CA CYS A 327 -11.64 -23.57 26.86
C CYS A 327 -13.04 -23.26 26.32
N ARG A 328 -13.67 -22.21 26.83
CA ARG A 328 -15.01 -21.74 26.42
C ARG A 328 -15.15 -20.23 26.56
N GLY A 329 -16.16 -19.64 25.90
CA GLY A 329 -16.48 -18.22 26.07
C GLY A 329 -16.78 -17.87 27.54
N ALA A 330 -16.24 -16.75 28.02
CA ALA A 330 -16.40 -16.24 29.39
C ALA A 330 -17.21 -14.94 29.45
N GLY A 331 -17.83 -14.68 30.60
CA GLY A 331 -18.60 -13.46 30.83
C GLY A 331 -19.69 -13.24 29.77
N ALA A 332 -19.79 -12.01 29.27
CA ALA A 332 -20.74 -11.64 28.21
C ALA A 332 -20.51 -12.43 26.90
N TYR A 333 -19.29 -12.91 26.66
CA TYR A 333 -18.92 -13.65 25.44
C TYR A 333 -19.37 -15.10 25.44
N ARG A 334 -19.88 -15.63 26.56
CA ARG A 334 -20.42 -16.99 26.63
C ARG A 334 -21.65 -17.17 25.74
N ALA A 335 -22.47 -16.12 25.61
CA ALA A 335 -23.70 -16.13 24.83
C ALA A 335 -23.49 -15.77 23.35
N VAL A 336 -22.27 -15.36 22.97
CA VAL A 336 -21.96 -14.99 21.59
C VAL A 336 -21.82 -16.27 20.75
N PRO A 337 -22.63 -16.45 19.68
CA PRO A 337 -22.51 -17.61 18.81
C PRO A 337 -21.08 -17.78 18.27
N GLY A 338 -20.57 -19.01 18.28
CA GLY A 338 -19.21 -19.33 17.81
C GLY A 338 -18.09 -19.01 18.81
N MET A 339 -18.35 -18.30 19.90
CA MET A 339 -17.28 -17.84 20.81
C MET A 339 -16.65 -18.94 21.65
N THR A 340 -17.43 -19.95 21.98
CA THR A 340 -16.89 -21.18 22.57
C THR A 340 -15.97 -21.92 21.60
N TRP A 341 -16.26 -21.90 20.29
CA TRP A 341 -15.42 -22.56 19.28
C TRP A 341 -14.13 -21.76 19.02
N TRP A 342 -14.24 -20.44 18.93
CA TRP A 342 -13.10 -19.53 18.84
C TRP A 342 -12.13 -19.70 20.03
N CYS A 343 -12.66 -19.76 21.27
CA CYS A 343 -11.84 -20.01 22.46
C CYS A 343 -11.12 -21.37 22.41
N LYS A 344 -11.76 -22.43 21.91
CA LYS A 344 -11.13 -23.75 21.78
C LYS A 344 -9.94 -23.74 20.82
N ILE A 345 -10.09 -23.07 19.67
CA ILE A 345 -9.03 -22.98 18.67
C ILE A 345 -7.82 -22.20 19.19
N ASN A 346 -8.07 -21.05 19.80
CA ASN A 346 -7.00 -20.19 20.29
C ASN A 346 -6.22 -20.85 21.44
N CYS A 347 -6.92 -21.54 22.34
CA CYS A 347 -6.26 -22.31 23.40
C CYS A 347 -5.40 -23.44 22.86
N HIS A 348 -5.83 -24.12 21.80
CA HIS A 348 -5.04 -25.18 21.16
C HIS A 348 -3.72 -24.65 20.57
N ARG A 349 -3.67 -23.35 20.28
CA ARG A 349 -2.51 -22.60 19.79
C ARG A 349 -1.74 -21.89 20.91
N GLY A 350 -2.04 -22.20 22.18
CA GLY A 350 -1.34 -21.63 23.34
C GLY A 350 -1.83 -20.24 23.78
N PHE A 351 -2.91 -19.72 23.20
CA PHE A 351 -3.43 -18.38 23.49
C PHE A 351 -4.81 -18.42 24.18
N CYS A 352 -4.87 -18.03 25.45
CA CYS A 352 -6.11 -17.91 26.22
C CYS A 352 -6.30 -16.48 26.76
N PRO A 353 -7.06 -15.62 26.08
CA PRO A 353 -7.40 -14.30 26.60
C PRO A 353 -8.46 -14.41 27.70
N ARG A 354 -8.08 -14.19 28.97
CA ARG A 354 -8.98 -14.32 30.14
C ARG A 354 -10.21 -13.39 30.14
N SER A 355 -10.20 -12.33 29.34
CA SER A 355 -11.33 -11.43 29.15
C SER A 355 -12.47 -12.03 28.30
N HIS A 356 -12.15 -12.97 27.42
CA HIS A 356 -13.09 -13.56 26.46
C HIS A 356 -13.25 -15.07 26.65
N CYS A 357 -12.25 -15.75 27.21
CA CYS A 357 -12.21 -17.19 27.38
C CYS A 357 -11.96 -17.57 28.85
N ALA A 358 -12.70 -18.57 29.32
CA ALA A 358 -12.43 -19.29 30.56
C ALA A 358 -11.68 -20.56 30.20
N CYS A 359 -10.49 -20.72 30.77
CA CYS A 359 -9.54 -21.79 30.44
C CYS A 359 -9.15 -22.46 31.76
N THR A 360 -9.56 -23.70 31.96
CA THR A 360 -9.34 -24.48 33.20
C THR A 360 -8.84 -25.86 32.92
#